data_AF-A0A931YIB6-F1
#
_entry.id   AF-A0A931YIB6-F1
#
_cell.length_a   1.000
_cell.length_b   1.000
_cell.length_c   1.000
_cell.angle_alpha   90.00
_cell.angle_beta   90.00
_cell.angle_gamma   90.00
#
_symmetry.space_group_name_H-M   'P 1'
#
loop_
_entity.id
_entity.type
_entity.pdbx_description
1 polymer ?
#
loop_
_entity_poly.entity_id
_entity_poly.type
_entity_poly.pdbx_seq_one_letter_code
_entity_poly.pdbx_strand_id
1 'polypeptide(L)'
;MCDQAGECWLQIYYMQHGLYEPRMIDDKVHKPKAVPIGPHVMLDAERCILCSRCVRFCDEVTKTGELGIFNRGDHAEIGLFPGTGLDNRYSGNVVDICPVGALTDRDFRFQVRVWYLERAKSVCPGCARGCSIEVHTNVKRTHHAGGRRVARLKPRYNADVNRWWICDEGRYGLHDLDAPSRLAVPTVRTDGAARAVAWPEVVGILADRLRASGSERAGVLLSPRLANEDLWLARRLFVDGLGLRHVDFRVPPRAPGFQDDFLIRADKHPNTRGAELLGLGRAEGADGAAVLRAAAEGRLQLLWV
;
A
#
# COMPACT_ATOMS: atom_id res chain seq x y z
N MET A 1 12.45 -25.13 5.27
CA MET A 1 12.54 -24.19 4.14
C MET A 1 12.37 -22.75 4.66
N CYS A 2 13.27 -21.82 4.31
CA CYS A 2 13.26 -20.43 4.79
C CYS A 2 12.87 -19.45 3.67
N ASP A 3 11.99 -18.50 3.96
CA ASP A 3 11.54 -17.50 2.99
C ASP A 3 12.56 -16.38 2.76
N GLN A 4 13.26 -15.97 3.82
CA GLN A 4 14.28 -14.91 3.78
C GLN A 4 15.61 -15.36 3.15
N ALA A 5 15.69 -16.58 2.62
CA ALA A 5 16.87 -17.06 1.92
C ALA A 5 17.19 -16.15 0.73
N GLY A 6 18.46 -15.74 0.59
CA GLY A 6 18.90 -14.77 -0.42
C GLY A 6 18.84 -13.30 0.02
N GLU A 7 18.17 -12.98 1.13
CA GLU A 7 18.19 -11.65 1.76
C GLU A 7 18.40 -11.71 3.28
N CYS A 8 18.86 -12.85 3.78
CA CYS A 8 19.12 -13.10 5.19
C CYS A 8 20.52 -12.59 5.58
N TRP A 9 20.60 -11.70 6.56
CA TRP A 9 21.89 -11.13 7.00
C TRP A 9 22.79 -12.17 7.65
N LEU A 10 22.24 -13.14 8.39
CA LEU A 10 23.03 -14.25 8.94
C LEU A 10 23.70 -15.06 7.83
N GLN A 11 22.97 -15.34 6.75
CA GLN A 11 23.52 -16.04 5.59
C GLN A 11 24.62 -15.20 4.93
N ILE A 12 24.35 -13.91 4.69
CA ILE A 12 25.29 -13.00 4.04
C ILE A 12 26.59 -12.87 4.85
N TYR A 13 26.48 -12.63 6.16
CA TYR A 13 27.65 -12.50 7.03
C TYR A 13 28.41 -13.80 7.21
N TYR A 14 27.72 -14.94 7.26
CA TYR A 14 28.40 -16.25 7.24
C TYR A 14 29.24 -16.42 5.97
N MET A 15 28.68 -16.10 4.80
CA MET A 15 29.40 -16.20 3.53
C MET A 15 30.57 -15.22 3.42
N GLN A 16 30.48 -14.05 4.07
CA GLN A 16 31.52 -13.01 4.02
C GLN A 16 32.63 -13.22 5.05
N HIS A 17 32.31 -13.76 6.23
CA HIS A 17 33.21 -13.73 7.40
C HIS A 17 33.32 -15.07 8.15
N GLY A 18 32.37 -15.99 7.96
CA GLY A 18 32.16 -17.14 8.82
C GLY A 18 32.39 -18.50 8.17
N LEU A 19 33.10 -18.59 7.04
CA LEU A 19 33.33 -19.81 6.25
C LEU A 19 34.19 -20.89 6.97
N TYR A 20 33.88 -21.22 8.22
CA TYR A 20 34.53 -22.23 9.02
C TYR A 20 33.80 -23.57 8.95
N GLU A 21 34.49 -24.64 9.29
CA GLU A 21 33.90 -25.97 9.39
C GLU A 21 33.06 -26.12 10.68
N PRO A 22 31.81 -26.59 10.60
CA PRO A 22 30.93 -26.68 11.76
C PRO A 22 31.45 -27.75 12.73
N ARG A 23 31.70 -27.35 13.99
CA ARG A 23 32.15 -28.25 15.06
C ARG A 23 31.02 -28.82 15.91
N MET A 24 29.82 -28.24 15.82
CA MET A 24 28.68 -28.57 16.68
C MET A 24 27.92 -29.78 16.12
N ILE A 25 28.18 -30.95 16.70
CA ILE A 25 27.53 -32.22 16.35
C ILE A 25 26.28 -32.52 17.19
N ASP A 26 26.07 -31.78 18.27
CA ASP A 26 24.92 -31.99 19.17
C ASP A 26 23.59 -31.69 18.48
N ASP A 27 22.55 -32.34 18.99
CA ASP A 27 21.16 -32.09 18.61
C ASP A 27 20.80 -30.63 18.84
N LYS A 28 20.13 -30.05 17.84
CA LYS A 28 19.72 -28.65 17.90
C LYS A 28 18.47 -28.50 18.76
N VAL A 29 18.42 -27.43 19.53
CA VAL A 29 17.21 -27.09 20.31
C VAL A 29 16.07 -26.79 19.35
N HIS A 30 14.99 -27.55 19.49
CA HIS A 30 13.78 -27.40 18.72
C HIS A 30 12.82 -26.40 19.38
N LYS A 31 12.19 -25.57 18.57
CA LYS A 31 11.25 -24.52 19.00
C LYS A 31 10.05 -24.48 18.05
N PRO A 32 8.93 -23.84 18.45
CA PRO A 32 7.77 -23.73 17.58
C PRO A 32 8.10 -23.12 16.22
N LYS A 33 7.53 -23.70 15.17
CA LYS A 33 7.69 -23.28 13.77
C LYS A 33 6.33 -22.89 13.22
N ALA A 34 6.32 -21.94 12.29
CA ALA A 34 5.11 -21.49 11.62
C ALA A 34 3.94 -21.19 12.61
N VAL A 35 4.23 -20.42 13.66
CA VAL A 35 3.22 -19.93 14.59
C VAL A 35 2.71 -18.58 14.10
N PRO A 36 1.41 -18.42 13.80
CA PRO A 36 0.85 -17.09 13.51
C PRO A 36 0.83 -16.28 14.80
N ILE A 37 1.49 -15.13 14.80
CA ILE A 37 1.53 -14.22 15.96
C ILE A 37 0.66 -12.98 15.76
N GLY A 38 0.02 -12.85 14.60
CA GLY A 38 -0.86 -11.73 14.26
C GLY A 38 -1.46 -11.90 12.86
N PRO A 39 -2.21 -10.91 12.36
CA PRO A 39 -2.80 -10.97 11.03
C PRO A 39 -1.75 -11.04 9.92
N HIS A 40 -0.57 -10.44 10.14
CA HIS A 40 0.43 -10.23 9.09
C HIS A 40 1.73 -11.04 9.25
N VAL A 41 2.04 -11.55 10.44
CA VAL A 41 3.37 -12.11 10.75
C VAL A 41 3.30 -13.56 11.20
N MET A 42 4.19 -14.40 10.63
CA MET A 42 4.50 -15.75 11.09
C MET A 42 5.82 -15.77 11.84
N LEU A 43 5.85 -16.50 12.95
CA LEU A 43 7.03 -16.81 13.75
C LEU A 43 7.55 -18.23 13.48
N ASP A 44 8.82 -18.32 13.09
CA ASP A 44 9.64 -19.52 13.15
C ASP A 44 10.71 -19.35 14.24
N ALA A 45 10.40 -19.73 15.49
CA ALA A 45 11.23 -19.42 16.66
C ALA A 45 12.62 -20.05 16.60
N GLU A 46 12.78 -21.22 15.96
CA GLU A 46 14.08 -21.89 15.78
C GLU A 46 15.09 -21.06 14.98
N ARG A 47 14.64 -20.13 14.15
CA ARG A 47 15.53 -19.30 13.33
C ARG A 47 15.92 -18.01 14.03
N CYS A 48 15.29 -17.69 15.16
CA CYS A 48 15.56 -16.47 15.88
C CYS A 48 16.91 -16.55 16.59
N ILE A 49 17.74 -15.54 16.38
CA ILE A 49 19.04 -15.39 17.04
C ILE A 49 18.97 -14.54 18.32
N LEU A 50 17.76 -14.28 18.83
CA LEU A 50 17.51 -13.50 20.05
C LEU A 50 18.16 -12.11 20.08
N CYS A 51 18.31 -11.45 18.92
CA CYS A 51 18.92 -10.12 18.81
C CYS A 51 18.09 -8.95 19.38
N SER A 52 16.91 -9.24 19.95
CA SER A 52 15.93 -8.30 20.54
C SER A 52 15.43 -7.14 19.67
N ARG A 53 15.81 -7.04 18.38
CA ARG A 53 15.38 -5.94 17.49
C ARG A 53 13.86 -5.79 17.36
N CYS A 54 13.13 -6.90 17.22
CA CYS A 54 11.67 -6.87 17.10
C CYS A 54 10.97 -6.44 18.40
N VAL A 55 11.46 -6.92 19.55
CA VAL A 55 10.97 -6.52 20.89
C VAL A 55 11.18 -5.03 21.08
N ARG A 56 12.41 -4.54 20.85
CA ARG A 56 12.73 -3.10 20.93
C ARG A 56 11.93 -2.25 19.96
N PHE A 57 11.61 -2.76 18.77
CA PHE A 57 10.73 -2.06 17.84
C PHE A 57 9.32 -1.88 18.42
N CYS A 58 8.75 -2.94 19.00
CA CYS A 58 7.45 -2.89 19.66
C CYS A 58 7.43 -1.95 20.88
N ASP A 59 8.53 -1.89 21.64
CA ASP A 59 8.65 -1.06 22.84
C ASP A 59 8.93 0.42 22.51
N GLU A 60 9.89 0.67 21.61
CA GLU A 60 10.46 2.01 21.39
C GLU A 60 9.78 2.75 20.24
N VAL A 61 9.37 2.04 19.17
CA VAL A 61 8.86 2.66 17.93
C VAL A 61 7.35 2.67 17.90
N THR A 62 6.70 1.52 18.02
CA THR A 62 5.23 1.43 18.02
C THR A 62 4.65 1.74 19.40
N LYS A 63 5.43 1.56 20.46
CA LYS A 63 5.04 1.76 21.87
C LYS A 63 3.85 0.90 22.28
N THR A 64 3.77 -0.30 21.72
CA THR A 64 2.67 -1.25 21.93
C THR A 64 3.10 -2.45 22.76
N GLY A 65 4.40 -2.76 22.79
CA GLY A 65 5.00 -3.71 23.75
C GLY A 65 4.46 -5.14 23.68
N GLU A 66 4.00 -5.61 22.52
CA GLU A 66 3.36 -6.92 22.42
C GLU A 66 4.38 -8.07 22.44
N LEU A 67 5.56 -7.85 21.85
CA LEU A 67 6.62 -8.87 21.75
C LEU A 67 7.55 -8.82 22.96
N GLY A 68 7.88 -9.99 23.50
CA GLY A 68 8.86 -10.15 24.58
C GLY A 68 9.80 -11.33 24.35
N ILE A 69 10.82 -11.44 25.20
CA ILE A 69 11.67 -12.64 25.32
C ILE A 69 11.27 -13.38 26.59
N PHE A 70 10.82 -14.62 26.43
CA PHE A 70 10.39 -15.50 27.52
C PHE A 70 11.43 -16.58 27.79
N ASN A 71 11.31 -17.23 28.94
CA ASN A 71 12.24 -18.26 29.44
C ASN A 71 13.68 -17.73 29.63
N ARG A 72 14.64 -18.63 29.85
CA ARG A 72 16.06 -18.32 30.11
C ARG A 72 16.97 -19.33 29.42
N GLY A 73 18.22 -18.94 29.17
CA GLY A 73 19.23 -19.80 28.57
C GLY A 73 18.90 -20.16 27.12
N ASP A 74 19.18 -21.40 26.75
CA ASP A 74 18.91 -21.99 25.44
C ASP A 74 17.41 -22.14 25.13
N HIS A 75 16.57 -22.23 26.18
CA HIS A 75 15.12 -22.21 26.09
C HIS A 75 14.52 -20.81 25.86
N ALA A 76 15.34 -19.74 25.84
CA ALA A 76 14.85 -18.39 25.61
C ALA A 76 14.21 -18.25 24.21
N GLU A 77 13.04 -17.64 24.12
CA GLU A 77 12.33 -17.48 22.85
C GLU A 77 11.60 -16.15 22.77
N ILE A 78 11.48 -15.62 21.55
CA ILE A 78 10.59 -14.49 21.31
C ILE A 78 9.15 -15.00 21.30
N GLY A 79 8.24 -14.24 21.89
CA GLY A 79 6.83 -14.60 21.94
C GLY A 79 5.95 -13.39 22.23
N LEU A 80 4.69 -13.68 22.47
CA LEU A 80 3.66 -12.72 22.89
C LEU A 80 3.18 -13.06 24.29
N PHE A 81 2.67 -12.08 25.02
CA PHE A 81 1.94 -12.37 26.26
C PHE A 81 0.66 -13.16 25.94
N PRO A 82 0.28 -14.17 26.75
CA PRO A 82 -0.94 -14.95 26.51
C PRO A 82 -2.18 -14.06 26.32
N GLY A 83 -2.95 -14.31 25.25
CA GLY A 83 -4.15 -13.54 24.90
C GLY A 83 -3.88 -12.24 24.13
N THR A 84 -2.62 -11.92 23.82
CA THR A 84 -2.25 -10.79 22.96
C THR A 84 -1.85 -11.26 21.56
N GLY A 85 -1.98 -10.36 20.59
CA GLY A 85 -1.55 -10.56 19.20
C GLY A 85 -0.67 -9.40 18.75
N LEU A 86 0.27 -9.66 17.85
CA LEU A 86 1.01 -8.62 17.15
C LEU A 86 0.09 -8.01 16.08
N ASP A 87 -0.80 -7.12 16.53
CA ASP A 87 -1.87 -6.48 15.74
C ASP A 87 -1.89 -4.96 15.92
N ASN A 88 -0.71 -4.35 15.93
CA ASN A 88 -0.58 -2.90 15.79
C ASN A 88 -0.49 -2.50 14.31
N ARG A 89 -0.72 -1.23 14.02
CA ARG A 89 -0.75 -0.67 12.65
C ARG A 89 0.60 -0.63 11.93
N TYR A 90 1.65 -1.17 12.54
CA TYR A 90 3.03 -1.21 12.04
C TYR A 90 3.66 -2.60 12.21
N SER A 91 2.85 -3.62 12.47
CA SER A 91 3.30 -4.99 12.78
C SER A 91 4.18 -5.56 11.67
N GLY A 92 3.90 -5.26 10.40
CA GLY A 92 4.66 -5.76 9.26
C GLY A 92 6.13 -5.31 9.24
N ASN A 93 6.48 -4.22 9.93
CA ASN A 93 7.88 -3.76 10.01
C ASN A 93 8.78 -4.69 10.83
N VAL A 94 8.23 -5.55 11.69
CA VAL A 94 9.05 -6.54 12.41
C VAL A 94 9.66 -7.57 11.46
N VAL A 95 9.04 -7.81 10.30
CA VAL A 95 9.59 -8.67 9.25
C VAL A 95 10.84 -8.03 8.63
N ASP A 96 10.81 -6.72 8.41
CA ASP A 96 11.93 -6.00 7.79
C ASP A 96 13.10 -5.80 8.75
N ILE A 97 12.82 -5.58 10.04
CA ILE A 97 13.87 -5.39 11.04
C ILE A 97 14.57 -6.71 11.43
N CYS A 98 13.89 -7.84 11.20
CA CYS A 98 14.42 -9.15 11.55
C CYS A 98 15.58 -9.52 10.63
N PRO A 99 16.80 -9.73 11.18
CA PRO A 99 17.98 -10.02 10.35
C PRO A 99 17.99 -11.46 9.78
N VAL A 100 17.05 -12.29 10.23
CA VAL A 100 16.95 -13.73 9.97
C VAL A 100 15.50 -14.11 9.69
N GLY A 101 15.28 -15.24 9.03
CA GLY A 101 13.94 -15.73 8.62
C GLY A 101 13.04 -16.23 9.74
N ALA A 102 13.13 -15.64 10.93
CA ALA A 102 12.31 -15.97 12.10
C ALA A 102 10.95 -15.25 12.08
N LEU A 103 10.90 -14.01 11.60
CA LEU A 103 9.67 -13.25 11.44
C LEU A 103 9.45 -13.04 9.95
N THR A 104 8.40 -13.62 9.40
CA THR A 104 8.12 -13.57 7.95
C THR A 104 6.71 -13.09 7.69
N ASP A 105 6.54 -12.35 6.60
CA ASP A 105 5.25 -11.83 6.15
C ASP A 105 4.33 -12.97 5.67
N ARG A 106 3.11 -13.05 6.22
CA ARG A 106 2.11 -14.07 5.89
C ARG A 106 1.66 -14.03 4.43
N ASP A 107 1.55 -12.85 3.83
CA ASP A 107 1.07 -12.67 2.45
C ASP A 107 2.15 -13.01 1.42
N PHE A 108 3.42 -12.75 1.75
CA PHE A 108 4.54 -12.97 0.85
C PHE A 108 5.21 -14.34 1.02
N ARG A 109 5.17 -14.92 2.22
CA ARG A 109 5.90 -16.15 2.55
C ARG A 109 5.61 -17.26 1.53
N PHE A 110 6.68 -17.81 0.96
CA PHE A 110 6.68 -18.92 0.00
C PHE A 110 6.01 -18.63 -1.36
N GLN A 111 5.66 -17.37 -1.65
CA GLN A 111 5.11 -16.99 -2.96
C GLN A 111 6.21 -16.96 -4.03
N VAL A 112 7.31 -16.27 -3.76
CA VAL A 112 8.38 -16.09 -4.74
C VAL A 112 9.71 -15.83 -4.05
N ARG A 113 10.81 -16.30 -4.65
CA ARG A 113 12.15 -16.05 -4.13
C ARG A 113 12.66 -14.68 -4.55
N VAL A 114 13.43 -14.06 -3.65
CA VAL A 114 13.89 -12.68 -3.77
C VAL A 114 14.78 -12.41 -4.99
N TRP A 115 15.48 -13.43 -5.50
CA TRP A 115 16.30 -13.32 -6.73
C TRP A 115 15.47 -13.31 -8.02
N TYR A 116 14.17 -13.60 -7.96
CA TYR A 116 13.24 -13.41 -9.08
C TYR A 116 12.56 -12.05 -9.07
N LEU A 117 12.77 -11.24 -8.02
CA LEU A 117 12.14 -9.94 -7.86
C LEU A 117 12.97 -8.83 -8.46
N GLU A 118 12.31 -7.95 -9.19
CA GLU A 118 12.83 -6.63 -9.56
C GLU A 118 12.38 -5.60 -8.53
N ARG A 119 13.19 -4.57 -8.33
CA ARG A 119 12.98 -3.55 -7.29
C ARG A 119 12.88 -2.18 -7.93
N ALA A 120 11.76 -1.51 -7.70
CA ALA A 120 11.54 -0.15 -8.18
C ALA A 120 11.26 0.80 -7.00
N LYS A 121 11.93 1.95 -6.97
CA LYS A 121 11.67 3.00 -5.97
C LYS A 121 10.33 3.66 -6.29
N SER A 122 9.48 3.85 -5.28
CA SER A 122 8.18 4.49 -5.45
C SER A 122 7.74 5.23 -4.17
N VAL A 123 6.49 5.69 -4.16
CA VAL A 123 5.83 6.41 -3.07
C VAL A 123 4.50 5.72 -2.76
N CYS A 124 4.19 5.55 -1.47
CA CYS A 124 2.96 4.92 -1.02
C CYS A 124 1.73 5.82 -1.30
N PRO A 125 0.70 5.35 -2.03
CA PRO A 125 -0.51 6.13 -2.31
C PRO A 125 -1.58 6.04 -1.21
N GLY A 126 -1.29 5.36 -0.08
CA GLY A 126 -2.31 5.03 0.92
C GLY A 126 -2.81 6.20 1.77
N CYS A 127 -2.02 7.27 1.91
CA CYS A 127 -2.44 8.50 2.59
C CYS A 127 -1.57 9.69 2.17
N ALA A 128 -1.96 10.89 2.62
CA ALA A 128 -1.26 12.15 2.38
C ALA A 128 0.17 12.21 2.94
N ARG A 129 0.65 11.18 3.65
CA ARG A 129 2.05 11.12 4.13
C ARG A 129 3.04 10.91 2.98
N GLY A 130 2.68 10.11 1.97
CA GLY A 130 3.60 9.77 0.88
C GLY A 130 4.87 9.05 1.33
N CYS A 131 4.76 8.00 2.16
CA CYS A 131 5.91 7.22 2.61
C CYS A 131 6.75 6.70 1.43
N SER A 132 8.08 6.78 1.53
CA SER A 132 8.98 6.22 0.53
C SER A 132 9.01 4.70 0.61
N ILE A 133 8.79 4.04 -0.53
CA ILE A 133 8.69 2.59 -0.62
C ILE A 133 9.55 2.03 -1.76
N GLU A 134 9.74 0.72 -1.72
CA GLU A 134 10.28 -0.09 -2.80
C GLU A 134 9.22 -1.13 -3.20
N VAL A 135 8.88 -1.16 -4.47
CA VAL A 135 7.93 -2.11 -5.06
C VAL A 135 8.72 -3.30 -5.58
N HIS A 136 8.39 -4.49 -5.08
CA HIS A 136 9.04 -5.73 -5.52
C HIS A 136 8.12 -6.43 -6.53
N THR A 137 8.54 -6.48 -7.79
CA THR A 137 7.75 -7.07 -8.88
C THR A 137 8.32 -8.40 -9.32
N ASN A 138 7.43 -9.34 -9.66
CA ASN A 138 7.81 -10.64 -10.22
C ASN A 138 7.52 -10.66 -11.72
N VAL A 139 8.47 -10.20 -12.53
CA VAL A 139 8.31 -10.17 -14.00
C VAL A 139 8.79 -11.44 -14.69
N LYS A 140 9.66 -12.22 -14.04
CA LYS A 140 10.31 -13.40 -14.66
C LYS A 140 9.51 -14.69 -14.48
N ARG A 141 8.70 -14.78 -13.42
CA ARG A 141 8.14 -16.04 -12.93
C ARG A 141 6.74 -15.83 -12.33
N THR A 142 5.88 -15.11 -13.06
CA THR A 142 4.56 -14.64 -12.62
C THR A 142 3.65 -15.74 -12.05
N HIS A 143 3.70 -16.96 -12.59
CA HIS A 143 2.91 -18.09 -12.10
C HIS A 143 3.22 -18.50 -10.65
N HIS A 144 4.46 -18.26 -10.17
CA HIS A 144 4.84 -18.62 -8.80
C HIS A 144 4.16 -17.73 -7.75
N ALA A 145 3.81 -16.48 -8.09
CA ALA A 145 3.13 -15.55 -7.18
C ALA A 145 1.59 -15.57 -7.35
N GLY A 146 1.02 -16.68 -7.83
CA GLY A 146 -0.41 -16.77 -8.15
C GLY A 146 -0.85 -15.80 -9.25
N GLY A 147 0.07 -15.45 -10.16
CA GLY A 147 -0.16 -14.46 -11.21
C GLY A 147 0.01 -13.00 -10.77
N ARG A 148 0.25 -12.72 -9.48
CA ARG A 148 0.49 -11.37 -8.97
C ARG A 148 1.75 -10.76 -9.58
N ARG A 149 1.62 -9.53 -10.09
CA ARG A 149 2.76 -8.79 -10.67
C ARG A 149 3.59 -8.11 -9.59
N VAL A 150 2.92 -7.52 -8.62
CA VAL A 150 3.55 -6.94 -7.42
C VAL A 150 3.50 -7.98 -6.31
N ALA A 151 4.67 -8.42 -5.86
CA ALA A 151 4.78 -9.49 -4.87
C ALA A 151 4.72 -8.96 -3.43
N ARG A 152 5.34 -7.80 -3.16
CA ARG A 152 5.30 -7.12 -1.86
C ARG A 152 5.73 -5.65 -1.97
N LEU A 153 5.41 -4.88 -0.95
CA LEU A 153 5.92 -3.52 -0.73
C LEU A 153 6.86 -3.52 0.47
N LYS A 154 8.03 -2.89 0.34
CA LYS A 154 8.97 -2.68 1.45
C LYS A 154 9.16 -1.18 1.71
N PRO A 155 9.43 -0.75 2.95
CA PRO A 155 9.81 0.63 3.21
C PRO A 155 11.18 0.92 2.60
N ARG A 156 11.36 2.14 2.10
CA ARG A 156 12.65 2.66 1.62
C ARG A 156 13.07 3.82 2.50
N TYR A 157 14.35 3.88 2.85
CA TYR A 157 14.88 4.97 3.67
C TYR A 157 14.59 6.34 3.08
N ASN A 158 13.96 7.19 3.89
CA ASN A 158 13.82 8.61 3.66
C ASN A 158 13.81 9.34 5.01
N ALA A 159 14.88 10.08 5.31
CA ALA A 159 15.06 10.76 6.59
C ALA A 159 13.94 11.78 6.90
N ASP A 160 13.37 12.39 5.86
CA ASP A 160 12.42 13.49 5.98
C ASP A 160 10.97 13.02 6.13
N VAL A 161 10.67 11.77 5.76
CA VAL A 161 9.29 11.26 5.71
C VAL A 161 9.07 10.09 6.67
N ASN A 162 9.67 8.94 6.39
CA ASN A 162 9.30 7.69 7.05
C ASN A 162 10.47 6.92 7.66
N ARG A 163 11.70 7.43 7.55
CA ARG A 163 12.93 6.71 7.87
C ARG A 163 12.85 5.31 7.26
N TRP A 164 12.83 4.24 8.06
CA TRP A 164 12.77 2.86 7.59
C TRP A 164 11.39 2.21 7.71
N TRP A 165 10.34 2.97 8.00
CA TRP A 165 9.06 2.44 8.45
C TRP A 165 7.92 2.69 7.46
N ILE A 166 6.88 1.86 7.50
CA ILE A 166 5.63 2.07 6.76
C ILE A 166 4.48 1.47 7.59
N CYS A 167 3.28 2.06 7.54
CA CYS A 167 2.11 1.44 8.19
C CYS A 167 1.63 0.21 7.40
N ASP A 168 0.91 -0.67 8.10
CA ASP A 168 0.39 -1.91 7.54
C ASP A 168 -0.66 -1.65 6.45
N GLU A 169 -1.50 -0.60 6.60
CA GLU A 169 -2.42 -0.16 5.56
C GLU A 169 -1.69 0.14 4.23
N GLY A 170 -0.54 0.82 4.31
CA GLY A 170 0.27 1.14 3.15
C GLY A 170 1.06 -0.05 2.59
N ARG A 171 1.45 -0.99 3.46
CA ARG A 171 2.19 -2.20 3.09
C ARG A 171 1.32 -3.21 2.36
N TYR A 172 0.10 -3.42 2.86
CA TYR A 172 -0.84 -4.44 2.38
C TYR A 172 -1.89 -3.90 1.40
N GLY A 173 -1.91 -2.59 1.12
CA GLY A 173 -2.82 -1.98 0.13
C GLY A 173 -2.56 -2.37 -1.33
N LEU A 174 -1.63 -3.29 -1.62
CA LEU A 174 -1.27 -3.71 -2.98
C LEU A 174 -2.30 -4.63 -3.63
N HIS A 175 -3.20 -5.25 -2.86
CA HIS A 175 -4.14 -6.26 -3.36
C HIS A 175 -5.11 -5.72 -4.42
N ASP A 176 -5.43 -4.42 -4.39
CA ASP A 176 -6.27 -3.78 -5.40
C ASP A 176 -5.62 -3.71 -6.79
N LEU A 177 -4.29 -3.89 -6.88
CA LEU A 177 -3.57 -3.77 -8.14
C LEU A 177 -3.87 -4.90 -9.13
N ASP A 178 -4.13 -6.10 -8.63
CA ASP A 178 -4.42 -7.28 -9.44
C ASP A 178 -5.85 -7.81 -9.16
N ALA A 179 -6.72 -6.98 -8.58
CA ALA A 179 -8.11 -7.34 -8.30
C ALA A 179 -8.92 -7.59 -9.60
N PRO A 180 -9.82 -8.60 -9.63
CA PRO A 180 -10.67 -8.87 -10.79
C PRO A 180 -11.59 -7.70 -11.18
N SER A 181 -11.87 -6.78 -10.26
CA SER A 181 -12.67 -5.58 -10.47
C SER A 181 -11.94 -4.47 -11.24
N ARG A 182 -10.67 -4.67 -11.62
CA ARG A 182 -9.91 -3.69 -12.41
C ARG A 182 -10.53 -3.48 -13.79
N LEU A 183 -10.74 -2.21 -14.14
CA LEU A 183 -11.19 -1.82 -15.46
C LEU A 183 -10.07 -2.07 -16.49
N ALA A 184 -10.26 -3.07 -17.35
CA ALA A 184 -9.27 -3.47 -18.37
C ALA A 184 -9.54 -2.84 -19.75
N VAL A 185 -10.80 -2.61 -20.09
CA VAL A 185 -11.23 -2.04 -21.37
C VAL A 185 -12.28 -0.95 -21.13
N PRO A 186 -12.33 0.09 -21.98
CA PRO A 186 -13.43 1.04 -21.95
C PRO A 186 -14.76 0.31 -22.20
N THR A 187 -15.78 0.65 -21.40
CA THR A 187 -17.13 0.10 -21.57
C THR A 187 -18.15 1.23 -21.66
N VAL A 188 -19.14 1.05 -22.54
CA VAL A 188 -20.26 1.97 -22.72
C VAL A 188 -21.53 1.24 -22.33
N ARG A 189 -22.37 1.89 -21.53
CA ARG A 189 -23.68 1.36 -21.15
C ARG A 189 -24.80 2.17 -21.80
N THR A 190 -25.67 1.48 -22.52
CA THR A 190 -26.86 2.04 -23.18
C THR A 190 -28.04 1.13 -22.85
N ASP A 191 -29.15 1.69 -22.38
CA ASP A 191 -30.38 0.95 -22.04
C ASP A 191 -30.15 -0.26 -21.11
N GLY A 192 -29.23 -0.11 -20.15
CA GLY A 192 -28.86 -1.15 -19.19
C GLY A 192 -27.86 -2.19 -19.70
N ALA A 193 -27.59 -2.26 -21.01
CA ALA A 193 -26.61 -3.17 -21.59
C ALA A 193 -25.21 -2.54 -21.66
N ALA A 194 -24.18 -3.25 -21.20
CA ALA A 194 -22.79 -2.82 -21.26
C ALA A 194 -22.06 -3.46 -22.44
N ARG A 195 -21.33 -2.65 -23.21
CA ARG A 195 -20.52 -3.06 -24.36
C ARG A 195 -19.08 -2.59 -24.18
N ALA A 196 -18.10 -3.46 -24.42
CA ALA A 196 -16.70 -3.06 -24.54
C ALA A 196 -16.47 -2.30 -25.85
N VAL A 197 -15.72 -1.20 -25.80
CA VAL A 197 -15.45 -0.33 -26.95
C VAL A 197 -13.97 0.02 -27.07
N ALA A 198 -13.55 0.45 -28.25
CA ALA A 198 -12.20 0.97 -28.46
C ALA A 198 -12.06 2.40 -27.93
N TRP A 199 -10.83 2.80 -27.58
CA TRP A 199 -10.54 4.15 -27.07
C TRP A 199 -11.03 5.29 -27.98
N PRO A 200 -10.83 5.28 -29.30
CA PRO A 200 -11.30 6.37 -30.16
C PRO A 200 -12.82 6.55 -30.11
N GLU A 201 -13.55 5.44 -30.00
CA GLU A 201 -15.00 5.45 -29.92
C GLU A 201 -15.49 6.08 -28.60
N VAL A 202 -14.90 5.68 -27.46
CA VAL A 202 -15.27 6.23 -26.15
C VAL A 202 -14.97 7.73 -26.08
N VAL A 203 -13.83 8.16 -26.64
CA VAL A 203 -13.45 9.58 -26.69
C VAL A 203 -14.43 10.37 -27.56
N GLY A 204 -14.86 9.82 -28.71
CA GLY A 204 -15.88 10.43 -29.55
C GLY A 204 -17.22 10.61 -28.81
N ILE A 205 -17.71 9.55 -28.16
CA ILE A 205 -18.94 9.58 -27.37
C ILE A 205 -18.87 10.64 -26.26
N LEU A 206 -17.75 10.72 -25.54
CA LEU A 206 -17.56 11.72 -24.49
C LEU A 206 -17.54 13.15 -25.05
N ALA A 207 -16.84 13.38 -26.16
CA ALA A 207 -16.77 14.68 -26.81
C ALA A 207 -18.15 15.15 -27.28
N ASP A 208 -18.94 14.28 -27.91
CA ASP A 208 -20.27 14.62 -28.40
C ASP A 208 -21.24 14.91 -27.25
N ARG A 209 -21.19 14.13 -26.16
CA ARG A 209 -21.99 14.39 -24.95
C ARG A 209 -21.61 15.70 -24.27
N LEU A 210 -20.32 16.03 -24.22
CA LEU A 210 -19.84 17.30 -23.67
C LEU A 210 -20.34 18.48 -24.52
N ARG A 211 -20.23 18.40 -25.85
CA ARG A 211 -20.75 19.44 -26.77
C ARG A 211 -22.25 19.63 -26.63
N ALA A 212 -23.01 18.54 -26.53
CA ALA A 212 -24.47 18.58 -26.41
C ALA A 212 -24.94 19.17 -25.06
N SER A 213 -24.22 18.90 -23.98
CA SER A 213 -24.59 19.38 -22.63
C SER A 213 -24.24 20.85 -22.40
N GLY A 214 -23.14 21.33 -23.01
CA GLY A 214 -22.56 22.64 -22.72
C GLY A 214 -21.84 22.71 -21.37
N SER A 215 -21.04 23.75 -21.19
CA SER A 215 -20.16 23.92 -20.02
C SER A 215 -20.89 24.12 -18.68
N GLU A 216 -22.13 24.60 -18.72
CA GLU A 216 -22.96 24.86 -17.53
C GLU A 216 -23.62 23.61 -16.97
N ARG A 217 -23.88 22.60 -17.82
CA ARG A 217 -24.66 21.40 -17.45
C ARG A 217 -23.83 20.14 -17.44
N ALA A 218 -22.52 20.28 -17.56
CA ALA A 218 -21.57 19.20 -17.38
C ALA A 218 -20.81 19.44 -16.07
N GLY A 219 -20.59 18.35 -15.33
CA GLY A 219 -19.79 18.35 -14.11
C GLY A 219 -18.68 17.32 -14.16
N VAL A 220 -17.64 17.58 -13.39
CA VAL A 220 -16.47 16.72 -13.24
C VAL A 220 -16.16 16.56 -11.76
N LEU A 221 -16.01 15.32 -11.34
CA LEU A 221 -15.62 14.94 -10.01
C LEU A 221 -14.29 14.19 -10.08
N LEU A 222 -13.24 14.79 -9.53
CA LEU A 222 -11.89 14.22 -9.55
C LEU A 222 -11.57 13.50 -8.24
N SER A 223 -10.60 12.58 -8.31
CA SER A 223 -10.04 11.92 -7.14
C SER A 223 -8.64 12.44 -6.81
N PRO A 224 -8.37 12.87 -5.57
CA PRO A 224 -7.00 13.15 -5.13
C PRO A 224 -6.12 11.89 -4.95
N ARG A 225 -6.56 10.72 -5.44
CA ARG A 225 -5.70 9.55 -5.70
C ARG A 225 -4.97 9.63 -7.06
N LEU A 226 -5.42 10.48 -7.97
CA LEU A 226 -4.75 10.75 -9.24
C LEU A 226 -3.40 11.43 -9.02
N ALA A 227 -2.47 11.28 -9.97
CA ALA A 227 -1.19 11.99 -9.92
C ALA A 227 -1.42 13.51 -10.05
N ASN A 228 -0.45 14.31 -9.57
CA ASN A 228 -0.56 15.77 -9.68
C ASN A 228 -0.58 16.24 -11.13
N GLU A 229 0.10 15.51 -12.01
CA GLU A 229 0.12 15.71 -13.45
C GLU A 229 -1.27 15.49 -14.07
N ASP A 230 -1.97 14.43 -13.65
CA ASP A 230 -3.33 14.13 -14.11
C ASP A 230 -4.33 15.18 -13.61
N LEU A 231 -4.20 15.59 -12.34
CA LEU A 231 -5.01 16.65 -11.76
C LEU A 231 -4.77 18.00 -12.47
N TRP A 232 -3.52 18.31 -12.80
CA TRP A 232 -3.17 19.50 -13.57
C TRP A 232 -3.76 19.44 -14.99
N LEU A 233 -3.66 18.29 -15.66
CA LEU A 233 -4.24 18.10 -16.99
C LEU A 233 -5.77 18.23 -16.94
N ALA A 234 -6.42 17.66 -15.93
CA ALA A 234 -7.85 17.79 -15.73
C ALA A 234 -8.25 19.26 -15.49
N ARG A 235 -7.51 19.99 -14.65
CA ARG A 235 -7.74 21.43 -14.45
C ARG A 235 -7.62 22.20 -15.76
N ARG A 236 -6.59 21.93 -16.57
CA ARG A 236 -6.37 22.60 -17.85
C ARG A 236 -7.44 22.27 -18.88
N LEU A 237 -7.83 21.01 -18.97
CA LEU A 237 -8.83 20.56 -19.93
C LEU A 237 -10.24 21.06 -19.57
N PHE A 238 -10.70 20.76 -18.36
CA PHE A 238 -12.10 20.98 -18.00
C PHE A 238 -12.38 22.43 -17.61
N VAL A 239 -11.48 23.06 -16.85
CA VAL A 239 -11.76 24.41 -16.36
C VAL A 239 -11.21 25.48 -17.31
N ASP A 240 -9.96 25.40 -17.77
CA ASP A 240 -9.41 26.42 -18.71
C ASP A 240 -9.89 26.20 -20.15
N GLY A 241 -9.88 24.95 -20.63
CA GLY A 241 -10.22 24.64 -22.02
C GLY A 241 -11.72 24.62 -22.30
N LEU A 242 -12.49 23.94 -21.46
CA LEU A 242 -13.93 23.74 -21.65
C LEU A 242 -14.81 24.69 -20.82
N GLY A 243 -14.22 25.47 -19.91
CA GLY A 243 -14.96 26.46 -19.11
C GLY A 243 -16.00 25.86 -18.15
N LEU A 244 -15.84 24.61 -17.73
CA LEU A 244 -16.78 23.93 -16.83
C LEU A 244 -16.86 24.63 -15.48
N ARG A 245 -18.09 24.85 -14.99
CA ARG A 245 -18.32 25.48 -13.68
C ARG A 245 -18.42 24.47 -12.54
N HIS A 246 -18.82 23.24 -12.83
CA HIS A 246 -19.04 22.19 -11.84
C HIS A 246 -17.87 21.22 -11.76
N VAL A 247 -16.69 21.71 -11.39
CA VAL A 247 -15.48 20.88 -11.22
C VAL A 247 -15.08 20.87 -9.75
N ASP A 248 -15.04 19.69 -9.17
CA ASP A 248 -14.66 19.49 -7.78
C ASP A 248 -13.85 18.20 -7.60
N PHE A 249 -13.26 18.03 -6.44
CA PHE A 249 -12.48 16.87 -6.04
C PHE A 249 -12.84 16.51 -4.60
N ARG A 250 -12.67 15.23 -4.21
CA ARG A 250 -13.02 14.64 -2.88
C ARG A 250 -14.41 14.05 -2.81
N VAL A 251 -14.56 12.83 -3.33
CA VAL A 251 -15.68 11.96 -2.96
C VAL A 251 -15.12 10.62 -2.50
N PRO A 252 -15.53 10.12 -1.33
CA PRO A 252 -16.51 10.69 -0.40
C PRO A 252 -15.98 11.92 0.40
N PRO A 253 -16.89 12.72 1.02
CA PRO A 253 -16.51 13.79 1.96
C PRO A 253 -15.56 13.28 3.05
N ARG A 254 -14.72 14.17 3.61
CA ARG A 254 -13.71 13.82 4.60
C ARG A 254 -14.33 13.24 5.88
N ALA A 255 -14.46 11.92 5.95
CA ALA A 255 -14.40 11.23 7.23
C ALA A 255 -12.92 11.23 7.66
N PRO A 256 -12.54 11.82 8.81
CA PRO A 256 -11.17 11.72 9.26
C PRO A 256 -10.85 10.23 9.46
N GLY A 257 -9.97 9.70 8.62
CA GLY A 257 -9.37 8.41 8.89
C GLY A 257 -8.59 8.47 10.19
N PHE A 258 -8.18 7.31 10.69
CA PHE A 258 -7.25 7.27 11.83
C PHE A 258 -5.95 8.04 11.49
N GLN A 259 -5.45 8.81 12.45
CA GLN A 259 -4.16 9.49 12.42
C GLN A 259 -3.40 9.17 13.70
N ASP A 260 -2.07 9.09 13.59
CA ASP A 260 -1.16 9.04 14.73
C ASP A 260 -0.10 10.14 14.63
N ASP A 261 0.71 10.23 15.68
CA ASP A 261 1.85 11.14 15.77
C ASP A 261 3.11 10.59 15.11
N PHE A 262 3.00 9.50 14.33
CA PHE A 262 4.12 8.84 13.69
C PHE A 262 4.07 8.96 12.16
N LEU A 263 3.32 8.10 11.46
CA LEU A 263 3.26 8.11 9.99
C LEU A 263 1.84 8.24 9.44
N ILE A 264 0.83 7.68 10.10
CA ILE A 264 -0.51 7.58 9.53
C ILE A 264 -1.18 8.95 9.54
N ARG A 265 -1.73 9.36 8.39
CA ARG A 265 -2.52 10.59 8.27
C ARG A 265 -3.99 10.26 8.08
N ALA A 266 -4.84 11.12 8.65
CA ALA A 266 -6.29 11.03 8.52
C ALA A 266 -6.76 11.21 7.06
N ASP A 267 -6.01 12.01 6.28
CA ASP A 267 -6.24 12.15 4.86
C ASP A 267 -5.67 10.93 4.10
N LYS A 268 -6.57 10.07 3.62
CA LYS A 268 -6.26 8.85 2.88
C LYS A 268 -6.12 9.07 1.38
N HIS A 269 -5.97 10.33 0.94
CA HIS A 269 -5.69 10.67 -0.43
C HIS A 269 -4.31 11.33 -0.54
N PRO A 270 -3.40 10.80 -1.39
CA PRO A 270 -2.02 11.24 -1.44
C PRO A 270 -1.86 12.67 -1.98
N ASN A 271 -2.76 13.11 -2.87
CA ASN A 271 -2.62 14.36 -3.63
C ASN A 271 -3.71 15.40 -3.33
N THR A 272 -4.37 15.32 -2.16
CA THR A 272 -5.34 16.34 -1.73
C THR A 272 -4.75 17.74 -1.77
N ARG A 273 -3.55 17.90 -1.20
CA ARG A 273 -2.85 19.19 -1.19
C ARG A 273 -2.48 19.66 -2.59
N GLY A 274 -2.12 18.73 -3.47
CA GLY A 274 -1.83 19.04 -4.88
C GLY A 274 -3.07 19.58 -5.59
N ALA A 275 -4.22 18.94 -5.44
CA ALA A 275 -5.48 19.42 -6.00
C ALA A 275 -5.90 20.79 -5.45
N GLU A 276 -5.75 21.04 -4.15
CA GLU A 276 -5.99 22.38 -3.55
C GLU A 276 -5.09 23.46 -4.19
N LEU A 277 -3.80 23.18 -4.33
CA LEU A 277 -2.83 24.12 -4.90
C LEU A 277 -3.10 24.42 -6.39
N LEU A 278 -3.70 23.45 -7.10
CA LEU A 278 -4.15 23.63 -8.48
C LEU A 278 -5.46 24.42 -8.60
N GLY A 279 -6.08 24.79 -7.48
CA GLY A 279 -7.38 25.48 -7.46
C GLY A 279 -8.53 24.63 -7.99
N LEU A 280 -8.40 23.30 -7.92
CA LEU A 280 -9.54 22.40 -8.04
C LEU A 280 -10.36 22.55 -6.75
N GLY A 281 -11.71 22.56 -6.85
CA GLY A 281 -12.61 22.85 -5.72
C GLY A 281 -12.64 24.34 -5.34
N ARG A 282 -13.60 25.09 -5.89
CA ARG A 282 -13.64 26.57 -5.84
C ARG A 282 -14.12 27.19 -4.51
N ALA A 283 -14.45 26.40 -3.48
CA ALA A 283 -14.98 26.91 -2.22
C ALA A 283 -14.26 26.30 -1.02
N GLU A 284 -14.05 27.10 0.04
CA GLU A 284 -13.69 26.57 1.36
C GLU A 284 -14.75 25.52 1.76
N GLY A 285 -14.32 24.26 1.97
CA GLY A 285 -15.22 23.15 2.29
C GLY A 285 -15.79 22.38 1.10
N ALA A 286 -15.32 22.61 -0.12
CA ALA A 286 -15.70 21.83 -1.30
C ALA A 286 -15.38 20.32 -1.12
N ASP A 287 -16.44 19.49 -1.16
CA ASP A 287 -16.42 18.05 -0.87
C ASP A 287 -17.10 17.23 -1.98
N GLY A 288 -17.14 17.75 -3.21
CA GLY A 288 -17.85 17.15 -4.34
C GLY A 288 -19.37 17.06 -4.16
N ALA A 289 -19.91 17.29 -2.96
CA ALA A 289 -21.32 17.09 -2.68
C ALA A 289 -22.20 18.10 -3.41
N ALA A 290 -21.69 19.31 -3.69
CA ALA A 290 -22.40 20.28 -4.52
C ALA A 290 -22.58 19.79 -5.97
N VAL A 291 -21.55 19.16 -6.55
CA VAL A 291 -21.61 18.57 -7.89
C VAL A 291 -22.53 17.34 -7.89
N LEU A 292 -22.44 16.48 -6.88
CA LEU A 292 -23.33 15.33 -6.72
C LEU A 292 -24.80 15.73 -6.53
N ARG A 293 -25.08 16.75 -5.70
CA ARG A 293 -26.43 17.30 -5.54
C ARG A 293 -26.96 17.87 -6.86
N ALA A 294 -26.12 18.60 -7.60
CA ALA A 294 -26.49 19.13 -8.91
C ALA A 294 -26.82 18.03 -9.92
N ALA A 295 -26.09 16.92 -9.89
CA ALA A 295 -26.42 15.75 -10.71
C ALA A 295 -27.73 15.09 -10.28
N ALA A 296 -27.93 14.87 -8.96
CA ALA A 296 -29.13 14.25 -8.42
C ALA A 296 -30.40 15.07 -8.68
N GLU A 297 -30.30 16.40 -8.67
CA GLU A 297 -31.39 17.33 -8.99
C GLU A 297 -31.62 17.51 -10.50
N GLY A 298 -30.86 16.80 -11.37
CA GLY A 298 -31.01 16.89 -12.83
C GLY A 298 -30.49 18.19 -13.44
N ARG A 299 -29.77 19.02 -12.67
CA ARG A 299 -29.12 20.25 -13.18
C ARG A 299 -27.94 19.94 -14.09
N LEU A 300 -27.27 18.81 -13.87
CA LEU A 300 -26.22 18.29 -14.75
C LEU A 300 -26.79 17.21 -15.69
N GLN A 301 -26.58 17.37 -16.99
CA GLN A 301 -26.87 16.35 -18.00
C GLN A 301 -25.73 15.35 -18.15
N LEU A 302 -24.53 15.75 -17.77
CA LEU A 302 -23.33 14.91 -17.83
C LEU A 302 -22.55 15.08 -16.53
N LEU A 303 -22.18 13.96 -15.92
CA LEU A 303 -21.25 13.92 -14.80
C LEU A 303 -20.13 12.95 -15.13
N TRP A 304 -18.89 13.45 -15.11
CA TRP A 304 -17.70 12.62 -15.16
C TRP A 304 -17.16 12.41 -13.74
N VAL A 305 -16.82 11.17 -13.40
CA VAL A 305 -16.33 10.73 -12.08
C VAL A 305 -15.08 9.88 -12.26
#